data_AF-A0A830FLA1-F1
#
_entry.id   AF-A0A830FLA1-F1
#
_cell.length_a   1.000
_cell.length_b   1.000
_cell.length_c   1.000
_cell.angle_alpha   90.00
_cell.angle_beta   90.00
_cell.angle_gamma   90.00
#
_symmetry.space_group_name_H-M   'P 1'
#
loop_
_entity.id
_entity.type
_entity.pdbx_description
1 polymer ?
#
loop_
_entity_poly.entity_id
_entity_poly.type
_entity_poly.pdbx_seq_one_letter_code
_entity_poly.pdbx_strand_id
1 'polypeptide(L)'
;MQQLTVRGSSGMVTIPKDHLRRDGVIDDDFPDDFSQSVVVDRLARGEYLVRLVDDGEVPDLRDSDAVQQAAAQLVFEEDYRGRATAD
;
A
#
# COMPACT_ATOMS: atom_id res chain seq x y z
N MET A 1 16.94 1.41 -0.46
CA MET A 1 16.48 0.08 -0.93
C MET A 1 16.60 -0.91 0.21
N GLN A 2 15.51 -1.58 0.57
CA GLN A 2 15.51 -2.62 1.59
C GLN A 2 15.84 -3.98 0.96
N GLN A 3 16.44 -4.89 1.74
CA GLN A 3 16.76 -6.25 1.29
C GLN A 3 15.69 -7.22 1.78
N LEU A 4 15.33 -8.20 0.93
CA LEU A 4 14.53 -9.33 1.37
C LEU A 4 15.41 -10.21 2.26
N THR A 5 14.98 -10.41 3.50
CA THR A 5 15.64 -11.28 4.47
C THR A 5 14.86 -12.56 4.66
N VAL A 6 15.50 -13.60 5.19
CA VAL A 6 14.85 -14.88 5.48
C VAL A 6 14.66 -15.00 6.99
N ARG A 7 13.45 -15.34 7.42
CA ARG A 7 13.15 -15.73 8.80
C ARG A 7 12.40 -17.06 8.80
N GLY A 8 13.08 -18.12 9.22
CA GLY A 8 12.55 -19.49 9.10
C GLY A 8 12.28 -19.83 7.63
N SER A 9 11.02 -20.15 7.31
CA SER A 9 10.56 -20.43 5.94
C SER A 9 9.96 -19.22 5.21
N SER A 10 9.95 -18.03 5.83
CA SER A 10 9.30 -16.83 5.29
C SER A 10 10.30 -15.79 4.82
N GLY A 11 9.96 -15.13 3.71
CA GLY A 11 10.62 -13.89 3.29
C GLY A 11 10.11 -12.72 4.11
N MET A 12 11.01 -11.82 4.52
CA MET A 12 10.70 -10.69 5.38
C MET A 12 11.35 -9.42 4.85
N VAL A 13 10.57 -8.34 4.80
CA VAL A 13 11.01 -6.98 4.50
C VAL A 13 10.61 -6.09 5.67
N THR A 14 11.37 -5.02 5.93
CA THR A 14 11.05 -4.10 7.02
C THR A 14 10.28 -2.90 6.46
N ILE A 15 9.23 -2.49 7.15
CA ILE A 15 8.60 -1.19 6.91
C ILE A 15 9.40 -0.15 7.72
N PRO A 16 9.92 0.92 7.09
CA PRO A 16 10.65 1.96 7.82
C PRO A 16 9.82 2.56 8.97
N LYS A 17 10.43 2.73 10.16
CA LYS A 17 9.77 3.35 11.32
C LYS A 17 9.18 4.73 11.00
N ASP A 18 9.87 5.52 10.18
CA ASP A 18 9.40 6.86 9.79
C ASP A 18 8.06 6.82 9.04
N HIS A 19 7.82 5.77 8.25
CA HIS A 19 6.54 5.62 7.55
C HIS A 19 5.43 5.28 8.55
N LEU A 20 5.69 4.32 9.44
CA LEU A 20 4.75 3.93 10.49
C LEU A 20 4.40 5.11 11.42
N ARG A 21 5.38 5.95 11.77
CA ARG A 21 5.16 7.19 12.54
C ARG A 21 4.31 8.20 11.80
N ARG A 22 4.62 8.43 10.53
CA ARG A 22 3.86 9.35 9.68
C ARG A 22 2.40 8.93 9.54
N ASP A 23 2.16 7.63 9.51
CA ASP A 23 0.84 7.03 9.39
C ASP A 23 0.14 6.83 10.75
N GLY A 24 0.77 7.25 11.86
CA GLY A 24 0.20 7.19 13.22
C GLY A 24 0.12 5.78 13.82
N VAL A 25 0.80 4.80 13.22
CA VAL A 25 0.80 3.40 13.66
C VAL A 25 1.62 3.22 14.93
N ILE A 26 2.69 4.01 15.06
CA ILE A 26 3.55 4.08 16.25
C ILE A 26 3.86 5.55 16.53
N ASP A 27 4.14 5.88 17.79
CA ASP A 27 4.54 7.24 18.17
C ASP A 27 6.03 7.48 17.91
N ASP A 28 6.92 6.95 18.75
CA ASP A 28 8.39 7.03 18.59
C ASP A 28 9.02 5.65 18.39
N ASP A 29 8.59 4.71 19.21
CA ASP A 29 8.99 3.31 19.22
C ASP A 29 7.76 2.38 19.24
N PHE A 30 8.01 1.09 19.04
CA PHE A 30 6.97 0.08 19.17
C PHE A 30 6.64 -0.14 20.66
N PRO A 31 5.36 -0.06 21.07
CA PRO A 31 4.97 -0.40 22.43
C PRO A 31 5.23 -1.89 22.75
N ASP A 32 5.39 -2.22 24.02
CA ASP A 32 5.73 -3.59 24.47
C ASP A 32 4.66 -4.62 24.08
N ASP A 33 3.40 -4.19 23.99
CA ASP A 33 2.23 -4.98 23.60
C ASP A 33 1.77 -4.68 22.15
N PHE A 34 2.66 -4.13 21.31
CA PHE A 34 2.34 -3.79 19.93
C PHE A 34 1.78 -4.98 19.15
N SER A 35 0.53 -4.84 18.71
CA SER A 35 -0.16 -5.82 17.88
C SER A 35 -0.89 -5.12 16.75
N GLN A 36 -0.20 -4.97 15.62
CA GLN A 36 -0.79 -4.46 14.39
C GLN A 36 -1.10 -5.62 13.46
N SER A 37 -2.37 -5.76 13.08
CA SER A 37 -2.78 -6.71 12.06
C SER A 37 -2.46 -6.18 10.67
N VAL A 38 -1.97 -7.07 9.79
CA VAL A 38 -1.65 -6.73 8.41
C VAL A 38 -2.17 -7.79 7.47
N VAL A 39 -2.59 -7.37 6.28
CA VAL A 39 -2.91 -8.26 5.16
C VAL A 39 -1.87 -8.08 4.07
N VAL A 40 -1.43 -9.20 3.51
CA VAL A 40 -0.49 -9.23 2.39
C VAL A 40 -1.17 -9.90 1.20
N ASP A 41 -1.40 -9.13 0.14
CA ASP A 41 -1.97 -9.62 -1.11
C ASP A 41 -0.93 -9.66 -2.21
N ARG A 42 -1.01 -10.69 -3.04
CA ARG A 42 -0.23 -10.76 -4.27
C ARG A 42 -1.03 -10.14 -5.40
N LEU A 43 -0.52 -9.03 -5.95
CA LEU A 43 -1.15 -8.34 -7.08
C LEU A 43 -0.74 -8.96 -8.43
N ALA A 44 0.55 -9.27 -8.57
CA ALA A 44 1.10 -9.85 -9.80
C ALA A 44 2.37 -10.68 -9.53
N ARG A 45 3.13 -11.00 -10.58
CA ARG A 45 4.42 -11.68 -10.43
C ARG A 45 5.45 -10.75 -9.82
N GLY A 46 5.82 -11.01 -8.57
CA GLY A 46 6.83 -10.23 -7.84
C GLY A 46 6.29 -8.95 -7.21
N GLU A 47 4.97 -8.74 -7.26
CA GLU A 47 4.31 -7.55 -6.74
C GLU A 47 3.37 -7.94 -5.60
N TYR A 48 3.61 -7.34 -4.44
CA TYR A 48 2.86 -7.60 -3.21
C TYR A 48 2.42 -6.27 -2.62
N LEU A 49 1.19 -6.25 -2.11
CA LEU A 49 0.62 -5.15 -1.39
C LEU A 49 0.52 -5.53 0.08
N VAL A 50 1.00 -4.65 0.96
CA VAL A 50 0.84 -4.79 2.41
C VAL A 50 -0.09 -3.69 2.88
N ARG A 51 -1.12 -4.04 3.63
CA ARG A 51 -2.09 -3.10 4.20
C ARG A 51 -2.23 -3.33 5.70
N LEU A 52 -2.31 -2.24 6.44
CA LEU A 52 -2.68 -2.27 7.85
C LEU A 52 -4.19 -2.52 7.96
N VAL A 53 -4.59 -3.19 9.03
CA VAL A 53 -5.98 -3.54 9.32
C VAL A 53 -6.34 -2.90 10.65
N ASP A 54 -7.36 -2.05 10.62
CA ASP A 54 -7.92 -1.40 11.79
C ASP A 54 -9.23 -2.12 12.14
N ASP A 55 -9.38 -2.50 13.42
CA ASP A 55 -10.60 -3.14 13.95
C ASP A 55 -11.09 -4.39 13.19
N GLY A 56 -10.20 -5.07 12.48
CA GLY A 56 -10.51 -6.28 11.71
C GLY A 56 -11.13 -6.02 10.33
N GLU A 57 -11.29 -4.76 9.93
CA GLU A 57 -11.75 -4.39 8.61
C GLU A 57 -10.56 -4.20 7.66
N VAL A 58 -10.56 -4.96 6.57
CA VAL A 58 -9.55 -4.83 5.51
C VAL A 58 -10.06 -3.80 4.51
N PRO A 59 -9.41 -2.64 4.35
CA PRO A 59 -9.87 -1.62 3.39
C PRO A 59 -9.92 -2.21 1.97
N ASP A 60 -10.95 -1.89 1.16
CA ASP A 60 -10.94 -2.29 -0.26
C ASP A 60 -9.82 -1.52 -0.97
N LEU A 61 -9.01 -2.21 -1.78
CA LEU A 61 -7.94 -1.57 -2.55
C LEU A 61 -8.49 -0.50 -3.49
N ARG A 62 -9.72 -0.68 -3.98
CA ARG A 62 -10.40 0.30 -4.83
C ARG A 62 -10.67 1.61 -4.10
N ASP A 63 -10.84 1.59 -2.80
CA ASP A 63 -11.16 2.78 -2.01
C ASP A 63 -9.91 3.56 -1.60
N SER A 64 -8.72 3.03 -1.89
CA SER A 64 -7.46 3.75 -1.65
C SER A 64 -7.35 5.01 -2.51
N ASP A 65 -7.04 6.15 -1.90
CA ASP A 65 -6.80 7.42 -2.59
C ASP A 65 -5.82 7.29 -3.76
N ALA A 66 -4.72 6.55 -3.57
CA ALA A 66 -3.73 6.31 -4.63
C ALA A 66 -4.33 5.59 -5.85
N VAL A 67 -5.22 4.62 -5.64
CA VAL A 67 -5.90 3.89 -6.72
C VAL A 67 -6.94 4.77 -7.40
N GLN A 68 -7.72 5.52 -6.62
CA GLN A 68 -8.69 6.49 -7.14
C GLN A 68 -8.01 7.58 -7.98
N GLN A 69 -6.89 8.12 -7.51
CA GLN A 69 -6.10 9.11 -8.24
C GLN A 69 -5.51 8.54 -9.54
N ALA A 70 -4.96 7.32 -9.50
CA ALA A 70 -4.45 6.66 -10.70
C ALA A 70 -5.58 6.43 -11.73
N ALA A 71 -6.75 5.97 -11.27
CA ALA A 71 -7.91 5.79 -12.12
C ALA A 71 -8.40 7.11 -12.73
N ALA A 72 -8.50 8.18 -11.93
CA ALA A 72 -8.89 9.50 -12.40
C ALA A 72 -7.92 10.03 -13.47
N GLN A 73 -6.61 9.89 -13.24
CA GLN A 73 -5.59 10.32 -14.20
C GLN A 73 -5.73 9.60 -15.55
N LEU A 74 -5.99 8.29 -15.54
CA LEU A 74 -6.21 7.52 -16.76
C LEU A 74 -7.44 8.00 -17.54
N VAL A 75 -8.55 8.24 -16.85
CA VAL A 75 -9.79 8.76 -17.47
C VAL A 75 -9.54 10.14 -18.10
N PHE A 76 -8.86 11.04 -17.39
CA PHE A 76 -8.53 12.37 -17.94
C PHE A 76 -7.64 12.30 -19.18
N GLU A 77 -6.67 11.39 -19.23
CA GLU A 77 -5.80 11.19 -20.38
C GLU A 77 -6.55 10.64 -21.60
N GLU A 78 -7.49 9.72 -21.39
CA GLU A 78 -8.35 9.19 -22.46
C GLU A 78 -9.28 10.26 -23.03
N ASP A 79 -9.93 11.06 -22.17
CA ASP A 79 -10.78 12.18 -22.59
C ASP A 79 -10.01 13.22 -23.40
N TYR A 80 -8.77 13.55 -22.98
CA TYR A 80 -7.92 14.48 -23.71
C TYR A 80 -7.52 13.94 -25.10
N ARG A 81 -7.15 12.66 -25.18
CA ARG A 81 -6.82 12.01 -26.47
C ARG A 81 -8.01 11.97 -27.42
N GLY A 82 -9.20 11.64 -26.92
CA GLY A 82 -10.42 11.61 -27.73
C GLY A 82 -10.79 12.97 -28.31
N ARG A 83 -10.51 14.06 -27.57
CA ARG A 83 -10.73 15.43 -28.02
C ARG A 83 -9.70 15.91 -29.04
N ALA A 84 -8.43 15.49 -28.91
CA ALA A 84 -7.35 15.86 -29.82
C ALA A 84 -7.42 15.20 -31.21
N THR A 85 -8.16 14.10 -31.36
CA THR A 85 -8.38 13.42 -32.66
C THR A 85 -9.65 13.84 -33.39
N ALA A 86 -10.47 14.70 -32.76
CA ALA A 86 -11.74 15.17 -33.31
C ALA A 86 -11.67 16.58 -33.95
N ASP A 87 -10.51 17.25 -33.85
CA ASP A 87 -10.12 18.46 -34.58
C ASP A 87 -9.13 18.10 -35.71
#